data_AF-A0A661Z0G6-F1
#
_entry.id   AF-A0A661Z0G6-F1
#
_cell.length_a   1.000
_cell.length_b   1.000
_cell.length_c   1.000
_cell.angle_alpha   90.00
_cell.angle_beta   90.00
_cell.angle_gamma   90.00
#
_symmetry.space_group_name_H-M   'P 1'
#
loop_
_entity.id
_entity.type
_entity.pdbx_description
1 polymer ?
#
loop_
_entity_poly.entity_id
_entity_poly.type
_entity_poly.pdbx_seq_one_letter_code
_entity_poly.pdbx_strand_id
1 'polypeptide(L)'
;MISRLIKISIIAVFFSVILFSCGNDSPNSTSAKSLLFTSGGRTSEVLVIISDNLWKSAIGDSIKNSLAVVPEWLARAEPEYDLNQIPYNAFGSVYQKQRNILFVKLGDIPKPKISIRKDVYANLQTVVTIKAKDEKSLVFAFEKYKELIKTTYHNNEITRIRNAYKGMQVKKLNTKLDQKFGFHLIFPKGFYLAMDKADFAWLRRPTADIEEGVFIYTKPYSDTSEFSLQSIINYRNEMTKKYIPGPVDNSYMKASDFFPPIIKKTEFSGHYASQVRGLWDVEGYAMGGPFISYTFVDSVAQRLITIDGYIKAPKKEKRDLLLHIEAIIESFEYKSIEEKKQNTNDTDFVDNH
;
A
#
# COMPACT_ATOMS: atom_id res chain seq x y z
N MET A 1 60.02 -50.96 17.03
CA MET A 1 59.83 -49.79 16.15
C MET A 1 58.73 -49.96 15.10
N ILE A 2 58.27 -51.19 14.80
CA ILE A 2 57.22 -51.46 13.78
C ILE A 2 55.78 -51.31 14.31
N SER A 3 55.55 -51.40 15.63
CA SER A 3 54.19 -51.29 16.22
C SER A 3 53.68 -49.85 16.45
N ARG A 4 54.54 -48.83 16.32
CA ARG A 4 54.13 -47.41 16.41
C ARG A 4 53.78 -46.79 15.05
N LEU A 5 54.27 -47.35 13.95
CA LEU A 5 53.95 -46.90 12.59
C LEU A 5 52.55 -47.38 12.13
N ILE A 6 52.10 -48.55 12.57
CA ILE A 6 50.77 -49.10 12.22
C ILE A 6 49.62 -48.32 12.87
N LYS A 7 49.81 -47.77 14.08
CA LYS A 7 48.78 -46.97 14.77
C LYS A 7 48.61 -45.56 14.17
N ILE A 8 49.63 -45.02 13.51
CA ILE A 8 49.55 -43.71 12.83
C ILE A 8 48.87 -43.85 11.46
N SER A 9 49.07 -44.98 10.76
CA SER A 9 48.35 -45.25 9.50
C SER A 9 46.86 -45.56 9.67
N ILE A 10 46.41 -46.10 10.82
CA ILE A 10 44.98 -46.36 11.06
C ILE A 10 44.22 -45.08 11.43
N ILE A 11 44.87 -44.10 12.06
CA ILE A 11 44.26 -42.80 12.41
C ILE A 11 44.18 -41.85 11.19
N ALA A 12 45.10 -41.98 10.23
CA ALA A 12 45.06 -41.19 8.98
C ALA A 12 43.99 -41.69 7.98
N VAL A 13 43.57 -42.96 8.06
CA VAL A 13 42.51 -43.52 7.19
C VAL A 13 41.10 -43.20 7.73
N PHE A 14 40.96 -42.89 9.03
CA PHE A 14 39.66 -42.54 9.63
C PHE A 14 39.27 -41.05 9.48
N PHE A 15 40.18 -40.19 9.00
CA PHE A 15 39.91 -38.76 8.79
C PHE A 15 39.67 -38.38 7.32
N SER A 16 39.66 -39.36 6.40
CA SER A 16 39.54 -39.14 4.95
C SER A 16 38.22 -39.63 4.34
N VAL A 17 37.23 -40.03 5.14
CA VAL A 17 35.95 -40.60 4.65
C VAL A 17 34.73 -39.84 5.20
N ILE A 18 34.74 -38.50 5.16
CA ILE A 18 33.54 -37.67 5.40
C ILE A 18 33.25 -36.71 4.23
N LEU A 19 33.63 -37.06 3.00
CA LEU A 19 33.28 -36.26 1.81
C LEU A 19 32.63 -37.07 0.69
N PHE A 20 31.73 -37.98 1.03
CA PHE A 20 30.75 -38.51 0.07
C PHE A 20 29.40 -38.73 0.75
N SER A 21 28.64 -37.64 0.90
CA SER A 21 27.18 -37.69 0.95
C SER A 21 26.66 -36.94 -0.27
N CYS A 22 26.52 -37.66 -1.37
CA CYS A 22 25.60 -37.27 -2.45
C CYS A 22 24.19 -37.57 -1.94
N GLY A 23 23.57 -36.60 -1.28
CA GLY A 23 22.12 -36.51 -1.19
C GLY A 23 21.61 -35.93 -2.51
N ASN A 24 20.84 -36.74 -3.24
CA ASN A 24 20.05 -36.30 -4.39
C ASN A 24 18.96 -35.33 -3.92
N ASP A 25 19.32 -34.07 -3.72
CA ASP A 25 18.36 -32.98 -3.67
C ASP A 25 18.42 -32.26 -5.02
N SER A 26 17.39 -32.54 -5.83
CA SER A 26 17.06 -31.75 -7.01
C SER A 26 17.07 -30.26 -6.62
N PRO A 27 17.91 -29.41 -7.24
CA PRO A 27 17.80 -27.98 -7.04
C PRO A 27 16.54 -27.54 -7.79
N ASN A 28 15.41 -27.59 -7.09
CA ASN A 28 14.21 -26.86 -7.46
C ASN A 28 14.56 -25.37 -7.45
N SER A 29 14.99 -24.88 -8.62
CA SER A 29 14.82 -23.52 -9.14
C SER A 29 14.59 -22.45 -8.07
N THR A 30 15.57 -22.19 -7.21
CA THR A 30 15.66 -20.91 -6.50
C THR A 30 16.25 -19.92 -7.50
N SER A 31 15.37 -19.51 -8.41
CA SER A 31 15.64 -18.55 -9.48
C SER A 31 16.39 -17.32 -8.96
N ALA A 32 17.20 -16.71 -9.84
CA ALA A 32 18.08 -15.55 -9.65
C ALA A 32 17.44 -14.24 -9.10
N LYS A 33 16.34 -14.32 -8.37
CA LYS A 33 15.62 -13.21 -7.72
C LYS A 33 16.33 -12.68 -6.46
N SER A 34 17.38 -13.37 -5.99
CA SER A 34 18.09 -13.08 -4.73
C SER A 34 19.16 -11.96 -4.82
N LEU A 35 19.49 -11.46 -6.02
CA LEU A 35 20.60 -10.49 -6.20
C LEU A 35 20.16 -9.04 -6.49
N LEU A 36 18.86 -8.75 -6.51
CA LEU A 36 18.40 -7.38 -6.74
C LEU A 36 18.47 -6.56 -5.44
N PHE A 37 19.11 -5.38 -5.52
CA PHE A 37 19.09 -4.41 -4.43
C PHE A 37 17.67 -3.92 -4.15
N THR A 38 17.39 -3.48 -2.92
CA THR A 38 16.16 -2.75 -2.61
C THR A 38 16.14 -1.44 -3.39
N SER A 39 15.00 -1.14 -4.02
CA SER A 39 14.80 0.11 -4.74
C SER A 39 14.79 1.33 -3.80
N GLY A 40 15.31 2.46 -4.29
CA GLY A 40 15.41 3.75 -3.60
C GLY A 40 14.47 4.81 -4.18
N GLY A 41 14.74 6.07 -3.83
CA GLY A 41 13.91 7.22 -4.19
C GLY A 41 12.91 7.63 -3.10
N ARG A 42 12.36 8.83 -3.21
CA ARG A 42 11.30 9.36 -2.33
C ARG A 42 9.96 8.68 -2.63
N THR A 43 9.07 8.66 -1.64
CA THR A 43 7.69 8.18 -1.83
C THR A 43 7.03 9.03 -2.94
N SER A 44 6.28 8.36 -3.81
CA SER A 44 5.58 9.01 -4.93
C SER A 44 6.52 9.80 -5.87
N GLU A 45 7.77 9.36 -6.02
CA GLU A 45 8.70 9.90 -7.03
C GLU A 45 8.65 9.06 -8.32
N VAL A 46 8.71 9.71 -9.48
CA VAL A 46 8.87 9.05 -10.78
C VAL A 46 10.08 9.63 -11.51
N LEU A 47 11.05 8.77 -11.82
CA LEU A 47 12.18 9.11 -12.70
C LEU A 47 11.73 9.01 -14.16
N VAL A 48 11.69 10.13 -14.87
CA VAL A 48 11.31 10.21 -16.28
C VAL A 48 12.58 10.26 -17.15
N ILE A 49 12.78 9.24 -17.96
CA ILE A 49 13.93 9.13 -18.85
C ILE A 49 13.46 9.44 -20.27
N ILE A 50 13.78 10.65 -20.71
CA ILE A 50 13.25 11.27 -21.94
C ILE A 50 14.27 12.30 -22.44
N SER A 51 14.39 12.48 -23.76
CA SER A 51 15.26 13.52 -24.31
C SER A 51 14.73 14.93 -23.99
N ASP A 52 15.62 15.90 -23.86
CA ASP A 52 15.24 17.27 -23.47
C ASP A 52 14.27 17.92 -24.47
N ASN A 53 14.39 17.59 -25.77
CA ASN A 53 13.48 18.08 -26.80
C ASN A 53 12.06 17.54 -26.60
N LEU A 54 11.91 16.25 -26.28
CA LEU A 54 10.59 15.65 -26.01
C LEU A 54 10.02 16.09 -24.66
N TRP A 55 10.88 16.36 -23.67
CA TRP A 55 10.44 16.87 -22.37
C TRP A 55 9.84 18.28 -22.45
N LYS A 56 10.36 19.11 -23.37
CA LYS A 56 9.88 20.47 -23.64
C LYS A 56 8.72 20.52 -24.65
N SER A 57 8.21 19.38 -25.08
CA SER A 57 7.17 19.26 -26.10
C SER A 57 5.86 18.68 -25.54
N ALA A 58 4.88 18.40 -26.41
CA ALA A 58 3.54 17.99 -26.02
C ALA A 58 3.51 16.70 -25.20
N ILE A 59 4.42 15.75 -25.44
CA ILE A 59 4.55 14.55 -24.60
C ILE A 59 5.03 14.86 -23.19
N GLY A 60 6.00 15.76 -23.03
CA GLY A 60 6.43 16.22 -21.71
C GLY A 60 5.31 16.92 -20.96
N ASP A 61 4.54 17.78 -21.63
CA ASP A 61 3.37 18.45 -21.05
C ASP A 61 2.29 17.46 -20.63
N SER A 62 1.96 16.48 -21.48
CA SER A 62 1.01 15.40 -21.17
C SER A 62 1.42 14.61 -19.92
N ILE A 63 2.71 14.29 -19.76
CA ILE A 63 3.24 13.61 -18.57
C ILE A 63 3.07 14.48 -17.31
N LYS A 64 3.51 15.74 -17.35
CA LYS A 64 3.40 16.68 -16.22
C LYS A 64 1.93 16.88 -15.82
N ASN A 65 1.06 17.11 -16.80
CA ASN A 65 -0.38 17.35 -16.60
C ASN A 65 -1.17 16.10 -16.19
N SER A 66 -0.54 14.92 -16.12
CA SER A 66 -1.19 13.68 -15.69
C SER A 66 -0.63 13.13 -14.38
N LEU A 67 0.69 13.27 -14.17
CA LEU A 67 1.38 12.71 -13.00
C LEU A 67 1.71 13.76 -11.93
N ALA A 68 1.99 15.02 -12.32
CA ALA A 68 2.35 16.09 -11.39
C ALA A 68 1.15 17.00 -11.04
N VAL A 69 -0.06 16.44 -11.04
CA VAL A 69 -1.31 17.17 -10.73
C VAL A 69 -1.59 17.10 -9.24
N VAL A 70 -2.07 18.20 -8.65
CA VAL A 70 -2.54 18.22 -7.26
C VAL A 70 -3.85 17.45 -7.16
N PRO A 71 -3.94 16.38 -6.35
CA PRO A 71 -5.19 15.67 -6.15
C PRO A 71 -6.26 16.57 -5.53
N GLU A 72 -7.49 16.48 -6.04
CA GLU A 72 -8.63 17.29 -5.59
C GLU A 72 -8.98 17.11 -4.10
N TRP A 73 -8.57 16.00 -3.49
CA TRP A 73 -8.76 15.70 -2.05
C TRP A 73 -7.66 16.31 -1.15
N LEU A 74 -6.76 17.15 -1.68
CA LEU A 74 -5.74 17.88 -0.93
C LEU A 74 -5.96 19.40 -1.02
N ALA A 75 -6.01 20.06 0.14
CA ALA A 75 -6.09 21.52 0.22
C ALA A 75 -4.76 22.22 -0.14
N ARG A 76 -3.63 21.53 0.06
CA ARG A 76 -2.28 22.04 -0.24
C ARG A 76 -1.83 21.51 -1.59
N ALA A 77 -1.12 22.34 -2.35
CA ALA A 77 -0.51 21.95 -3.62
C ALA A 77 0.63 20.92 -3.41
N GLU A 78 0.25 19.65 -3.37
CA GLU A 78 1.14 18.50 -3.32
C GLU A 78 0.83 17.64 -4.56
N PRO A 79 1.72 17.58 -5.57
CA PRO A 79 1.45 16.84 -6.80
C PRO A 79 1.32 15.34 -6.51
N GLU A 80 0.53 14.59 -7.26
CA GLU A 80 0.36 13.15 -7.07
C GLU A 80 1.70 12.41 -7.14
N TYR A 81 2.58 12.83 -8.06
CA TYR A 81 3.96 12.38 -8.14
C TYR A 81 4.96 13.52 -8.29
N ASP A 82 6.10 13.39 -7.63
CA ASP A 82 7.28 14.24 -7.84
C ASP A 82 8.04 13.70 -9.06
N LEU A 83 8.21 14.52 -10.10
CA LEU A 83 8.85 14.11 -11.35
C LEU A 83 10.30 14.58 -11.41
N ASN A 84 11.22 13.62 -11.62
CA ASN A 84 12.63 13.91 -11.87
C ASN A 84 12.98 13.47 -13.28
N GLN A 85 13.31 14.41 -14.17
CA GLN A 85 13.69 14.11 -15.54
C GLN A 85 15.21 13.98 -15.69
N ILE A 86 15.63 12.99 -16.48
CA ILE A 86 17.02 12.88 -16.95
C ILE A 86 17.06 12.46 -18.43
N PRO A 87 18.11 12.85 -19.18
CA PRO A 87 18.35 12.32 -20.51
C PRO A 87 18.87 10.88 -20.45
N TYR A 88 18.74 10.15 -21.56
CA TYR A 88 19.12 8.73 -21.66
C TYR A 88 20.58 8.44 -21.31
N ASN A 89 21.51 9.31 -21.70
CA ASN A 89 22.93 9.17 -21.42
C ASN A 89 23.29 9.34 -19.94
N ALA A 90 22.41 9.98 -19.15
CA ALA A 90 22.58 10.10 -17.71
C ALA A 90 22.05 8.89 -16.93
N PHE A 91 21.32 7.97 -17.59
CA PHE A 91 20.78 6.78 -16.93
C PHE A 91 21.87 5.73 -16.64
N GLY A 92 22.43 5.80 -15.43
CA GLY A 92 23.42 4.87 -14.91
C GLY A 92 22.95 4.08 -13.67
N SER A 93 23.90 3.39 -13.03
CA SER A 93 23.66 2.49 -11.88
C SER A 93 22.99 3.17 -10.68
N VAL A 94 23.21 4.47 -10.48
CA VAL A 94 22.55 5.25 -9.42
C VAL A 94 21.05 5.36 -9.68
N TYR A 95 20.66 5.71 -10.91
CA TYR A 95 19.26 5.88 -11.31
C TYR A 95 18.52 4.57 -11.53
N GLN A 96 19.23 3.50 -11.86
CA GLN A 96 18.66 2.15 -11.95
C GLN A 96 18.00 1.69 -10.64
N LYS A 97 18.36 2.27 -9.49
CA LYS A 97 17.76 1.92 -8.20
C LYS A 97 16.40 2.59 -7.97
N GLN A 98 15.98 3.55 -8.79
CA GLN A 98 14.74 4.30 -8.57
C GLN A 98 13.50 3.40 -8.63
N ARG A 99 12.54 3.61 -7.71
CA ARG A 99 11.35 2.75 -7.60
C ARG A 99 10.43 2.80 -8.81
N ASN A 100 10.14 3.99 -9.30
CA ASN A 100 9.22 4.18 -10.43
C ASN A 100 9.99 4.87 -11.55
N ILE A 101 10.06 4.22 -12.71
CA ILE A 101 10.83 4.70 -13.86
C ILE A 101 9.93 4.71 -15.09
N LEU A 102 9.86 5.85 -15.78
CA LEU A 102 9.17 6.03 -17.04
C LEU A 102 10.17 6.34 -18.16
N PHE A 103 10.41 5.37 -19.05
CA PHE A 103 11.16 5.61 -20.28
C PHE A 103 10.22 6.06 -21.41
N VAL A 104 10.58 7.15 -22.09
CA VAL A 104 9.84 7.68 -23.24
C VAL A 104 10.80 7.92 -24.39
N LYS A 105 10.70 7.15 -25.48
CA LYS A 105 11.61 7.25 -26.63
C LYS A 105 10.93 7.12 -27.97
N LEU A 106 11.47 7.85 -28.93
CA LEU A 106 11.23 7.58 -30.33
C LEU A 106 11.92 6.27 -30.75
N GLY A 107 11.40 5.65 -31.79
CA GLY A 107 12.13 4.65 -32.55
C GLY A 107 11.30 4.07 -33.68
N ASP A 108 11.99 3.46 -34.61
CA ASP A 108 11.39 2.97 -35.85
C ASP A 108 10.54 1.72 -35.59
N ILE A 109 9.26 1.94 -35.24
CA ILE A 109 8.26 0.89 -35.04
C ILE A 109 6.92 1.35 -35.64
N PRO A 110 6.17 0.44 -36.29
CA PRO A 110 4.96 0.82 -37.01
C PRO A 110 3.80 1.24 -36.10
N LYS A 111 3.78 0.75 -34.85
CA LYS A 111 2.73 1.04 -33.85
C LYS A 111 3.36 1.38 -32.50
N PRO A 112 2.76 2.30 -31.72
CA PRO A 112 3.21 2.57 -30.36
C PRO A 112 3.21 1.30 -29.51
N LYS A 113 4.22 1.17 -28.65
CA LYS A 113 4.36 0.05 -27.72
C LYS A 113 4.54 0.57 -26.31
N ILE A 114 3.72 0.05 -25.40
CA ILE A 114 3.92 0.20 -23.96
C ILE A 114 4.36 -1.14 -23.36
N SER A 115 5.30 -1.09 -22.42
CA SER A 115 5.65 -2.25 -21.59
C SER A 115 5.79 -1.83 -20.15
N ILE A 116 5.16 -2.57 -19.26
CA ILE A 116 5.28 -2.42 -17.81
C ILE A 116 6.05 -3.65 -17.31
N ARG A 117 7.16 -3.43 -16.62
CA ARG A 117 8.00 -4.49 -16.06
C ARG A 117 8.23 -4.23 -14.58
N LYS A 118 8.18 -5.29 -13.80
CA LYS A 118 8.48 -5.27 -12.36
C LYS A 118 9.90 -5.78 -12.14
N ASP A 119 10.55 -5.28 -11.09
CA ASP A 119 11.82 -5.79 -10.58
C ASP A 119 12.94 -5.92 -11.63
N VAL A 120 13.09 -4.91 -12.50
CA VAL A 120 14.05 -4.96 -13.62
C VAL A 120 15.49 -4.81 -13.13
N TYR A 121 15.73 -3.80 -12.30
CA TYR A 121 17.06 -3.45 -11.78
C TYR A 121 17.12 -3.52 -10.25
N ALA A 122 15.98 -3.39 -9.58
CA ALA A 122 15.86 -3.39 -8.12
C ALA A 122 14.53 -4.02 -7.69
N ASN A 123 14.47 -4.59 -6.48
CA ASN A 123 13.24 -5.16 -5.91
C ASN A 123 12.22 -4.06 -5.57
N LEU A 124 10.92 -4.33 -5.77
CA LEU A 124 9.79 -3.41 -5.64
C LEU A 124 9.92 -2.22 -6.59
N GLN A 125 10.36 -2.51 -7.82
CA GLN A 125 10.51 -1.52 -8.87
C GLN A 125 9.44 -1.69 -9.93
N THR A 126 8.96 -0.57 -10.47
CA THR A 126 8.11 -0.52 -11.66
C THR A 126 8.80 0.28 -12.75
N VAL A 127 9.08 -0.35 -13.88
CA VAL A 127 9.63 0.28 -15.08
C VAL A 127 8.58 0.26 -16.19
N VAL A 128 8.11 1.44 -16.56
CA VAL A 128 7.26 1.64 -17.73
C VAL A 128 8.12 2.13 -18.88
N THR A 129 7.88 1.62 -20.08
CA THR A 129 8.52 2.12 -21.30
C THR A 129 7.45 2.38 -22.35
N ILE A 130 7.47 3.58 -22.91
CA ILE A 130 6.66 4.00 -24.05
C ILE A 130 7.61 4.25 -25.22
N LYS A 131 7.38 3.54 -26.33
CA LYS A 131 8.12 3.71 -27.59
C LYS A 131 7.13 3.96 -28.72
N ALA A 132 7.44 4.90 -29.61
CA ALA A 132 6.67 5.13 -30.84
C ALA A 132 7.53 5.79 -31.94
N LYS A 133 7.04 5.82 -33.19
CA LYS A 133 7.76 6.40 -34.33
C LYS A 133 7.88 7.93 -34.31
N ASP A 134 6.89 8.61 -33.73
CA ASP A 134 6.79 10.07 -33.68
C ASP A 134 6.16 10.53 -32.37
N GLU A 135 6.26 11.83 -32.09
CA GLU A 135 5.77 12.43 -30.85
C GLU A 135 4.25 12.30 -30.69
N LYS A 136 3.47 12.52 -31.76
CA LYS A 136 2.01 12.40 -31.71
C LYS A 136 1.59 11.01 -31.25
N SER A 137 2.30 10.00 -31.75
CA SER A 137 2.12 8.60 -31.39
C SER A 137 2.55 8.29 -29.95
N LEU A 138 3.54 9.00 -29.39
CA LEU A 138 3.89 8.93 -27.97
C LEU A 138 2.80 9.53 -27.08
N VAL A 139 2.30 10.72 -27.41
CA VAL A 139 1.21 11.38 -26.67
C VAL A 139 -0.02 10.49 -26.66
N PHE A 140 -0.44 9.97 -27.82
CA PHE A 140 -1.56 9.05 -27.92
C PHE A 140 -1.39 7.81 -27.03
N ALA A 141 -0.19 7.21 -27.04
CA ALA A 141 0.08 6.04 -26.20
C ALA A 141 0.06 6.38 -24.71
N PHE A 142 0.67 7.49 -24.30
CA PHE A 142 0.67 7.91 -22.91
C PHE A 142 -0.76 8.21 -22.42
N GLU A 143 -1.52 9.02 -23.14
CA GLU A 143 -2.90 9.38 -22.78
C GLU A 143 -3.80 8.13 -22.66
N LYS A 144 -3.63 7.16 -23.56
CA LYS A 144 -4.38 5.90 -23.52
C LYS A 144 -4.10 5.06 -22.28
N TYR A 145 -2.87 5.10 -21.74
CA TYR A 145 -2.42 4.21 -20.67
C TYR A 145 -2.08 4.92 -19.35
N LYS A 146 -2.24 6.24 -19.26
CA LYS A 146 -1.84 7.03 -18.07
C LYS A 146 -2.45 6.51 -16.77
N GLU A 147 -3.73 6.15 -16.77
CA GLU A 147 -4.40 5.62 -15.56
C GLU A 147 -3.83 4.25 -15.12
N LEU A 148 -3.47 3.40 -16.09
CA LEU A 148 -2.80 2.13 -15.79
C LEU A 148 -1.39 2.37 -15.22
N ILE A 149 -0.65 3.34 -15.77
CA ILE A 149 0.67 3.73 -15.29
C ILE A 149 0.58 4.22 -13.85
N LYS A 150 -0.33 5.17 -13.57
CA LYS A 150 -0.59 5.71 -12.23
C LYS A 150 -0.94 4.60 -11.25
N THR A 151 -1.91 3.75 -11.59
CA THR A 151 -2.33 2.62 -10.75
C THR A 151 -1.17 1.65 -10.48
N THR A 152 -0.32 1.40 -11.47
CA THR A 152 0.81 0.48 -11.30
C THR A 152 1.87 1.04 -10.34
N TYR A 153 2.18 2.33 -10.41
CA TYR A 153 3.10 3.00 -9.48
C TYR A 153 2.50 3.08 -8.07
N HIS A 154 1.24 3.49 -7.96
CA HIS A 154 0.52 3.55 -6.69
C HIS A 154 0.52 2.20 -5.96
N ASN A 155 0.12 1.13 -6.65
CA ASN A 155 0.09 -0.21 -6.07
C ASN A 155 1.49 -0.71 -5.64
N ASN A 156 2.54 -0.26 -6.33
CA ASN A 156 3.92 -0.56 -5.94
C ASN A 156 4.30 0.12 -4.62
N GLU A 157 3.91 1.38 -4.41
CA GLU A 157 4.12 2.09 -3.14
C GLU A 157 3.30 1.46 -2.01
N ILE A 158 2.03 1.14 -2.25
CA ILE A 158 1.18 0.43 -1.27
C ILE A 158 1.82 -0.90 -0.86
N THR A 159 2.30 -1.70 -1.83
CA THR A 159 2.98 -2.97 -1.57
C THR A 159 4.23 -2.77 -0.72
N ARG A 160 5.04 -1.76 -1.03
CA ARG A 160 6.25 -1.43 -0.26
C ARG A 160 5.93 -1.08 1.19
N ILE A 161 4.95 -0.21 1.40
CA ILE A 161 4.55 0.23 2.75
C ILE A 161 3.98 -0.96 3.53
N ARG A 162 3.10 -1.77 2.92
CA ARG A 162 2.54 -2.99 3.54
C ARG A 162 3.64 -3.96 3.97
N ASN A 163 4.63 -4.21 3.11
CA ASN A 163 5.75 -5.09 3.44
C ASN A 163 6.55 -4.58 4.64
N ALA A 164 6.80 -3.27 4.72
CA ALA A 164 7.46 -2.66 5.86
C ALA A 164 6.60 -2.79 7.14
N TYR A 165 5.29 -2.55 7.04
CA TYR A 165 4.37 -2.60 8.18
C TYR A 165 4.20 -4.02 8.73
N LYS A 166 4.23 -5.04 7.86
CA LYS A 166 4.18 -6.45 8.27
C LYS A 166 5.30 -6.79 9.26
N GLY A 167 6.50 -6.25 9.06
CA GLY A 167 7.64 -6.42 9.96
C GLY A 167 7.56 -5.60 11.26
N MET A 168 6.72 -4.57 11.31
CA MET A 168 6.58 -3.65 12.44
C MET A 168 5.23 -3.76 13.16
N GLN A 169 4.44 -4.78 12.86
CA GLN A 169 3.06 -4.87 13.30
C GLN A 169 2.90 -5.03 14.82
N VAL A 170 1.81 -4.47 15.38
CA VAL A 170 1.45 -4.63 16.79
C VAL A 170 0.57 -5.87 16.94
N LYS A 171 1.18 -7.06 17.05
CA LYS A 171 0.46 -8.35 17.07
C LYS A 171 -0.73 -8.39 18.03
N LYS A 172 -0.56 -7.94 19.28
CA LYS A 172 -1.64 -7.91 20.29
C LYS A 172 -2.83 -7.05 19.88
N LEU A 173 -2.58 -5.91 19.23
CA LEU A 173 -3.62 -5.02 18.73
C LEU A 173 -4.37 -5.69 17.58
N ASN A 174 -3.63 -6.24 16.61
CA ASN A 174 -4.21 -6.94 15.47
C ASN A 174 -5.09 -8.11 15.96
N THR A 175 -4.57 -9.00 16.80
CA THR A 175 -5.36 -10.13 17.33
C THR A 175 -6.67 -9.70 17.99
N LYS A 176 -6.66 -8.58 18.74
CA LYS A 176 -7.87 -8.03 19.35
C LYS A 176 -8.89 -7.57 18.30
N LEU A 177 -8.45 -6.86 17.26
CA LEU A 177 -9.31 -6.42 16.17
C LEU A 177 -9.83 -7.60 15.34
N ASP A 178 -8.97 -8.58 15.09
CA ASP A 178 -9.29 -9.79 14.33
C ASP A 178 -10.40 -10.59 15.04
N GLN A 179 -10.30 -10.76 16.36
CA GLN A 179 -11.33 -11.42 17.16
C GLN A 179 -12.65 -10.66 17.15
N LYS A 180 -12.60 -9.33 17.15
CA LYS A 180 -13.77 -8.47 17.19
C LYS A 180 -14.50 -8.42 15.84
N PHE A 181 -13.76 -8.19 14.76
CA PHE A 181 -14.33 -7.91 13.46
C PHE A 181 -14.27 -9.09 12.50
N GLY A 182 -13.48 -10.13 12.75
CA GLY A 182 -13.41 -11.31 11.91
C GLY A 182 -12.55 -11.17 10.65
N PHE A 183 -11.77 -10.09 10.54
CA PHE A 183 -10.81 -9.85 9.47
C PHE A 183 -9.53 -9.22 10.02
N HIS A 184 -8.46 -9.32 9.25
CA HIS A 184 -7.14 -8.85 9.62
C HIS A 184 -6.80 -7.51 8.97
N LEU A 185 -6.12 -6.65 9.73
CA LEU A 185 -5.46 -5.43 9.25
C LEU A 185 -4.09 -5.29 9.92
N ILE A 186 -3.11 -4.80 9.18
CA ILE A 186 -1.73 -4.63 9.65
C ILE A 186 -1.54 -3.22 10.20
N PHE A 187 -1.61 -3.06 11.52
CA PHE A 187 -1.25 -1.81 12.19
C PHE A 187 0.22 -1.81 12.62
N PRO A 188 1.06 -0.86 12.14
CA PRO A 188 2.47 -0.76 12.55
C PRO A 188 2.64 -0.19 13.97
N LYS A 189 3.84 -0.33 14.52
CA LYS A 189 4.23 0.19 15.83
C LYS A 189 3.85 1.68 16.00
N GLY A 190 3.22 1.98 17.13
CA GLY A 190 2.76 3.31 17.52
C GLY A 190 1.25 3.48 17.43
N PHE A 191 0.54 2.60 16.71
CA PHE A 191 -0.91 2.54 16.79
C PHE A 191 -1.39 1.96 18.13
N TYR A 192 -2.44 2.56 18.68
CA TYR A 192 -3.19 2.05 19.82
C TYR A 192 -4.70 2.23 19.62
N LEU A 193 -5.49 1.46 20.37
CA LEU A 193 -6.95 1.52 20.36
C LEU A 193 -7.44 2.61 21.33
N ALA A 194 -8.01 3.70 20.78
CA ALA A 194 -8.49 4.86 21.53
C ALA A 194 -9.98 4.77 21.88
N MET A 195 -10.79 4.08 21.07
CA MET A 195 -12.20 3.81 21.35
C MET A 195 -12.54 2.38 20.91
N ASP A 196 -13.32 1.68 21.75
CA ASP A 196 -13.73 0.31 21.53
C ASP A 196 -15.21 0.14 21.91
N LYS A 197 -16.08 0.03 20.90
CA LYS A 197 -17.54 -0.22 21.02
C LYS A 197 -17.93 -1.41 20.15
N ALA A 198 -19.11 -2.00 20.35
CA ALA A 198 -19.52 -3.22 19.64
C ALA A 198 -19.22 -3.18 18.12
N ASP A 199 -19.74 -2.18 17.42
CA ASP A 199 -19.62 -2.04 15.97
C ASP A 199 -18.66 -0.92 15.53
N PHE A 200 -17.79 -0.46 16.44
CA PHE A 200 -16.89 0.68 16.17
C PHE A 200 -15.55 0.54 16.89
N ALA A 201 -14.46 0.84 16.19
CA ALA A 201 -13.14 1.01 16.77
C ALA A 201 -12.47 2.27 16.22
N TRP A 202 -11.75 2.99 17.08
CA TRP A 202 -10.87 4.09 16.69
C TRP A 202 -9.45 3.79 17.10
N LEU A 203 -8.57 3.81 16.12
CA LEU A 203 -7.13 3.60 16.27
C LEU A 203 -6.38 4.88 15.97
N ARG A 204 -5.33 5.16 16.76
CA ARG A 204 -4.53 6.37 16.63
C ARG A 204 -3.06 6.07 16.73
N ARG A 205 -2.27 6.82 15.96
CA ARG A 205 -0.81 6.88 16.06
C ARG A 205 -0.36 8.35 16.08
N PRO A 206 -0.39 8.99 17.26
CA PRO A 206 0.08 10.35 17.41
C PRO A 206 1.61 10.38 17.52
N THR A 207 2.17 11.44 16.95
CA THR A 207 3.55 11.90 17.14
C THR A 207 3.51 13.39 17.50
N ALA A 208 4.65 14.07 17.58
CA ALA A 208 4.69 15.50 17.92
C ALA A 208 3.88 16.39 16.95
N ASP A 209 3.96 16.11 15.63
CA ASP A 209 3.38 16.98 14.60
C ASP A 209 2.28 16.32 13.74
N ILE A 210 2.13 14.99 13.86
CA ILE A 210 1.29 14.17 12.99
C ILE A 210 0.44 13.25 13.85
N GLU A 211 -0.85 13.17 13.55
CA GLU A 211 -1.72 12.10 14.01
C GLU A 211 -2.30 11.37 12.79
N GLU A 212 -1.97 10.08 12.70
CA GLU A 212 -2.60 9.12 11.81
C GLU A 212 -3.74 8.44 12.58
N GLY A 213 -4.93 8.34 12.01
CA GLY A 213 -6.03 7.64 12.64
C GLY A 213 -6.84 6.79 11.68
N VAL A 214 -7.43 5.72 12.22
CA VAL A 214 -8.28 4.78 11.48
C VAL A 214 -9.52 4.48 12.30
N PHE A 215 -10.69 4.64 11.70
CA PHE A 215 -11.96 4.14 12.18
C PHE A 215 -12.28 2.84 11.45
N ILE A 216 -12.80 1.88 12.22
CA ILE A 216 -13.38 0.65 11.68
C ILE A 216 -14.79 0.58 12.24
N TYR A 217 -15.79 0.51 11.36
CA TYR A 217 -17.17 0.39 11.81
C TYR A 217 -18.03 -0.42 10.86
N THR A 218 -19.07 -1.02 11.42
CA THR A 218 -19.95 -1.93 10.69
C THR A 218 -21.42 -1.62 10.94
N LYS A 219 -22.28 -1.91 9.96
CA LYS A 219 -23.74 -1.92 10.12
C LYS A 219 -24.39 -3.01 9.28
N PRO A 220 -25.59 -3.49 9.62
CA PRO A 220 -26.34 -4.40 8.75
C PRO A 220 -26.45 -3.82 7.33
N TYR A 221 -26.28 -4.67 6.32
CA TYR A 221 -26.41 -4.27 4.93
C TYR A 221 -27.89 -4.30 4.51
N SER A 222 -28.40 -3.18 4.00
CA SER A 222 -29.78 -3.11 3.50
C SER A 222 -29.85 -3.30 1.98
N ASP A 223 -29.20 -2.39 1.25
CA ASP A 223 -29.31 -2.31 -0.20
C ASP A 223 -28.20 -1.45 -0.83
N THR A 224 -28.15 -1.42 -2.15
CA THR A 224 -27.07 -0.79 -2.92
C THR A 224 -27.02 0.74 -2.77
N SER A 225 -28.08 1.40 -2.29
CA SER A 225 -28.07 2.85 -2.04
C SER A 225 -27.10 3.25 -0.94
N GLU A 226 -26.72 2.31 -0.06
CA GLU A 226 -25.74 2.54 1.00
C GLU A 226 -24.32 2.81 0.46
N PHE A 227 -24.06 2.46 -0.80
CA PHE A 227 -22.82 2.76 -1.49
C PHE A 227 -22.80 4.16 -2.12
N SER A 228 -23.87 4.94 -2.04
CA SER A 228 -23.87 6.31 -2.55
C SER A 228 -22.93 7.21 -1.71
N LEU A 229 -22.37 8.26 -2.34
CA LEU A 229 -21.52 9.21 -1.63
C LEU A 229 -22.26 9.81 -0.42
N GLN A 230 -23.51 10.22 -0.60
CA GLN A 230 -24.32 10.81 0.47
C GLN A 230 -24.51 9.85 1.64
N SER A 231 -24.86 8.58 1.37
CA SER A 231 -25.06 7.56 2.40
C SER A 231 -23.78 7.31 3.20
N ILE A 232 -22.64 7.23 2.52
CA ILE A 232 -21.33 7.01 3.15
C ILE A 232 -20.95 8.21 4.03
N ILE A 233 -21.09 9.44 3.53
CA ILE A 233 -20.74 10.65 4.28
C ILE A 233 -21.67 10.86 5.49
N ASN A 234 -22.98 10.64 5.32
CA ASN A 234 -23.94 10.75 6.42
C ASN A 234 -23.58 9.77 7.55
N TYR A 235 -23.32 8.51 7.20
CA TYR A 235 -23.00 7.49 8.18
C TYR A 235 -21.62 7.71 8.83
N ARG A 236 -20.62 8.17 8.05
CA ARG A 236 -19.33 8.61 8.59
C ARG A 236 -19.52 9.71 9.65
N ASN A 237 -20.26 10.77 9.31
CA ASN A 237 -20.50 11.91 10.20
C ASN A 237 -21.30 11.51 11.45
N GLU A 238 -22.23 10.56 11.34
CA GLU A 238 -22.93 9.98 12.48
C GLU A 238 -21.97 9.27 13.43
N MET A 239 -21.08 8.41 12.90
CA MET A 239 -20.11 7.66 13.70
C MET A 239 -19.08 8.56 14.35
N THR A 240 -18.55 9.55 13.63
CA THR A 240 -17.59 10.49 14.20
C THR A 240 -18.24 11.39 15.25
N LYS A 241 -19.46 11.89 15.04
CA LYS A 241 -20.19 12.67 16.05
C LYS A 241 -20.47 11.88 17.32
N LYS A 242 -20.80 10.59 17.18
CA LYS A 242 -21.15 9.73 18.32
C LYS A 242 -19.95 9.30 19.14
N TYR A 243 -18.80 9.02 18.49
CA TYR A 243 -17.68 8.33 19.15
C TYR A 243 -16.36 9.09 19.16
N ILE A 244 -16.21 10.18 18.39
CA ILE A 244 -14.97 10.93 18.29
C ILE A 244 -15.14 12.30 18.94
N PRO A 245 -14.65 12.51 20.18
CA PRO A 245 -14.74 13.81 20.82
C PRO A 245 -13.88 14.82 20.06
N GLY A 246 -14.44 16.01 19.83
CA GLY A 246 -13.67 17.13 19.31
C GLY A 246 -12.83 17.83 20.40
N PRO A 247 -12.00 18.80 20.03
CA PRO A 247 -11.09 19.50 20.95
C PRO A 247 -11.79 20.38 21.99
N VAL A 248 -13.03 20.79 21.72
CA VAL A 248 -13.87 21.64 22.59
C VAL A 248 -15.27 21.07 22.75
N ASP A 249 -16.03 21.55 23.72
CA ASP A 249 -17.40 21.10 23.96
C ASP A 249 -18.28 21.24 22.71
N ASN A 250 -19.11 20.25 22.46
CA ASN A 250 -20.00 20.15 21.29
C ASN A 250 -19.30 20.19 19.91
N SER A 251 -17.98 20.01 19.86
CA SER A 251 -17.24 19.85 18.60
C SER A 251 -17.05 18.37 18.23
N TYR A 252 -17.08 18.08 16.92
CA TYR A 252 -16.88 16.73 16.38
C TYR A 252 -16.33 16.77 14.97
N MET A 253 -15.62 15.71 14.58
CA MET A 253 -15.12 15.55 13.22
C MET A 253 -16.27 15.30 12.24
N LYS A 254 -16.23 15.95 11.07
CA LYS A 254 -17.14 15.69 9.95
C LYS A 254 -16.38 15.74 8.62
N ALA A 255 -16.98 15.24 7.54
CA ALA A 255 -16.52 15.55 6.20
C ALA A 255 -16.73 17.04 5.92
N SER A 256 -15.77 17.68 5.25
CA SER A 256 -15.81 19.11 4.99
C SER A 256 -16.82 19.44 3.91
N ASP A 257 -17.62 20.49 4.15
CA ASP A 257 -18.60 21.01 3.20
C ASP A 257 -17.95 21.95 2.15
N PHE A 258 -16.71 22.40 2.39
CA PHE A 258 -15.99 23.32 1.50
C PHE A 258 -15.42 22.64 0.25
N PHE A 259 -15.06 21.36 0.38
CA PHE A 259 -14.50 20.56 -0.69
C PHE A 259 -15.27 19.24 -0.76
N PRO A 260 -16.11 19.05 -1.79
CA PRO A 260 -16.94 17.86 -1.87
C PRO A 260 -16.04 16.61 -1.97
N PRO A 261 -16.26 15.60 -1.12
CA PRO A 261 -15.53 14.34 -1.25
C PRO A 261 -15.82 13.66 -2.59
N ILE A 262 -14.84 12.92 -3.09
CA ILE A 262 -14.90 12.23 -4.38
C ILE A 262 -15.11 10.75 -4.11
N ILE A 263 -16.00 10.13 -4.89
CA ILE A 263 -16.26 8.70 -4.84
C ILE A 263 -15.70 8.00 -6.07
N LYS A 264 -15.04 6.87 -5.85
CA LYS A 264 -14.62 5.93 -6.87
C LYS A 264 -15.22 4.57 -6.57
N LYS A 265 -15.97 4.02 -7.54
CA LYS A 265 -16.42 2.63 -7.48
C LYS A 265 -15.26 1.73 -7.88
N THR A 266 -14.99 0.72 -7.08
CA THR A 266 -13.81 -0.13 -7.26
C THR A 266 -14.07 -1.53 -6.74
N GLU A 267 -13.10 -2.40 -6.95
CA GLU A 267 -13.04 -3.72 -6.33
C GLU A 267 -12.01 -3.65 -5.21
N PHE A 268 -12.37 -4.13 -4.02
CA PHE A 268 -11.50 -4.17 -2.86
C PHE A 268 -11.53 -5.57 -2.27
N SER A 269 -10.38 -6.25 -2.31
CA SER A 269 -10.24 -7.64 -1.83
C SER A 269 -11.25 -8.62 -2.42
N GLY A 270 -11.62 -8.47 -3.70
CA GLY A 270 -12.63 -9.31 -4.37
C GLY A 270 -14.08 -8.88 -4.18
N HIS A 271 -14.33 -7.77 -3.47
CA HIS A 271 -15.67 -7.25 -3.22
C HIS A 271 -15.91 -5.93 -3.95
N TYR A 272 -17.14 -5.70 -4.40
CA TYR A 272 -17.55 -4.36 -4.82
C TYR A 272 -17.42 -3.39 -3.65
N ALA A 273 -16.77 -2.25 -3.91
CA ALA A 273 -16.47 -1.25 -2.91
C ALA A 273 -16.69 0.17 -3.43
N SER A 274 -16.96 1.07 -2.50
CA SER A 274 -16.85 2.51 -2.73
C SER A 274 -15.68 3.05 -1.95
N GLN A 275 -14.68 3.57 -2.67
CA GLN A 275 -13.61 4.37 -2.11
C GLN A 275 -14.06 5.83 -2.12
N VAL A 276 -13.99 6.49 -0.97
CA VAL A 276 -14.24 7.93 -0.84
C VAL A 276 -12.96 8.61 -0.37
N ARG A 277 -12.57 9.70 -1.03
CA ARG A 277 -11.49 10.58 -0.59
C ARG A 277 -12.01 11.99 -0.43
N GLY A 278 -11.54 12.70 0.58
CA GLY A 278 -11.95 14.08 0.79
C GLY A 278 -11.22 14.72 1.95
N LEU A 279 -11.70 15.90 2.34
CA LEU A 279 -11.22 16.60 3.52
C LEU A 279 -12.22 16.41 4.66
N TRP A 280 -11.70 16.31 5.88
CA TRP A 280 -12.48 16.42 7.11
C TRP A 280 -12.12 17.71 7.82
N ASP A 281 -13.09 18.27 8.52
CA ASP A 281 -12.92 19.37 9.45
C ASP A 281 -13.63 19.06 10.78
N VAL A 282 -13.52 19.97 11.74
CA VAL A 282 -14.22 19.87 13.03
C VAL A 282 -15.26 20.95 13.13
N GLU A 283 -16.50 20.53 13.38
CA GLU A 283 -17.58 21.45 13.70
C GLU A 283 -17.20 22.28 14.95
N GLY A 284 -17.19 23.61 14.84
CA GLY A 284 -16.86 24.50 15.95
C GLY A 284 -15.37 24.62 16.31
N TYR A 285 -14.44 24.05 15.53
CA TYR A 285 -13.00 24.21 15.77
C TYR A 285 -12.16 24.17 14.49
N ALA A 286 -11.19 25.08 14.35
CA ALA A 286 -10.31 25.16 13.18
C ALA A 286 -9.27 24.02 13.17
N MET A 287 -9.68 22.84 12.72
CA MET A 287 -8.83 21.65 12.55
C MET A 287 -9.37 20.80 11.42
N GLY A 288 -8.47 20.20 10.62
CA GLY A 288 -8.86 19.33 9.52
C GLY A 288 -7.68 18.63 8.84
N GLY A 289 -7.99 17.91 7.77
CA GLY A 289 -7.01 17.20 6.95
C GLY A 289 -7.70 16.26 5.95
N PRO A 290 -6.94 15.45 5.19
CA PRO A 290 -7.52 14.50 4.26
C PRO A 290 -7.95 13.20 4.96
N PHE A 291 -8.91 12.52 4.36
CA PHE A 291 -9.30 11.16 4.69
C PHE A 291 -9.48 10.29 3.44
N ILE A 292 -9.40 8.98 3.63
CA ILE A 292 -9.73 7.94 2.66
C ILE A 292 -10.60 6.89 3.36
N SER A 293 -11.68 6.48 2.73
CA SER A 293 -12.63 5.51 3.28
C SER A 293 -12.96 4.45 2.25
N TYR A 294 -12.99 3.19 2.66
CA TYR A 294 -13.48 2.07 1.86
C TYR A 294 -14.71 1.48 2.53
N THR A 295 -15.81 1.41 1.81
CA THR A 295 -17.04 0.71 2.23
C THR A 295 -17.31 -0.44 1.28
N PHE A 296 -17.51 -1.64 1.82
CA PHE A 296 -17.75 -2.89 1.07
C PHE A 296 -18.63 -3.87 1.86
N VAL A 297 -19.25 -4.81 1.15
CA VAL A 297 -20.11 -5.84 1.77
C VAL A 297 -19.26 -7.00 2.29
N ASP A 298 -19.44 -7.32 3.57
CA ASP A 298 -19.13 -8.62 4.14
C ASP A 298 -20.32 -9.55 3.88
N SER A 299 -20.22 -10.35 2.82
CA SER A 299 -21.32 -11.23 2.37
C SER A 299 -21.58 -12.39 3.33
N VAL A 300 -20.61 -12.76 4.16
CA VAL A 300 -20.76 -13.85 5.14
C VAL A 300 -21.55 -13.36 6.35
N ALA A 301 -21.23 -12.17 6.86
CA ALA A 301 -21.92 -11.58 8.01
C ALA A 301 -23.10 -10.66 7.65
N GLN A 302 -23.41 -10.51 6.36
CA GLN A 302 -24.50 -9.67 5.84
C GLN A 302 -24.48 -8.23 6.39
N ARG A 303 -23.29 -7.62 6.37
CA ARG A 303 -23.04 -6.28 6.90
C ARG A 303 -22.16 -5.47 5.96
N LEU A 304 -22.24 -4.16 6.09
CA LEU A 304 -21.24 -3.26 5.54
C LEU A 304 -20.07 -3.13 6.50
N ILE A 305 -18.86 -3.21 5.96
CA ILE A 305 -17.64 -2.82 6.63
C ILE A 305 -17.22 -1.48 6.03
N THR A 306 -16.93 -0.51 6.90
CA THR A 306 -16.22 0.71 6.53
C THR A 306 -14.90 0.80 7.28
N ILE A 307 -13.82 0.98 6.53
CA ILE A 307 -12.49 1.31 7.05
C ILE A 307 -12.18 2.72 6.56
N ASP A 308 -12.20 3.67 7.48
CA ASP A 308 -12.00 5.10 7.24
C ASP A 308 -10.70 5.53 7.92
N GLY A 309 -9.79 6.17 7.19
CA GLY A 309 -8.55 6.66 7.78
C GLY A 309 -8.32 8.12 7.45
N TYR A 310 -7.73 8.84 8.40
CA TYR A 310 -7.54 10.29 8.34
C TYR A 310 -6.13 10.69 8.76
N ILE A 311 -5.71 11.86 8.26
CA ILE A 311 -4.45 12.51 8.66
C ILE A 311 -4.74 13.86 9.28
N LYS A 312 -4.21 14.11 10.47
CA LYS A 312 -4.09 15.44 11.08
C LYS A 312 -2.60 15.82 11.12
N ALA A 313 -2.19 16.76 10.29
CA ALA A 313 -0.80 17.22 10.25
C ALA A 313 -0.68 18.66 9.68
N PRO A 314 -1.07 19.71 10.43
CA PRO A 314 -1.22 21.06 9.89
C PRO A 314 0.06 21.61 9.25
N LYS A 315 1.23 21.26 9.80
CA LYS A 315 2.54 21.78 9.36
C LYS A 315 3.30 20.85 8.40
N LYS A 316 2.70 19.74 7.95
CA LYS A 316 3.36 18.74 7.09
C LYS A 316 2.60 18.54 5.78
N GLU A 317 3.31 18.00 4.80
CA GLU A 317 2.73 17.40 3.60
C GLU A 317 1.96 16.13 3.99
N LYS A 318 0.84 15.87 3.33
CA LYS A 318 -0.15 14.85 3.74
C LYS A 318 -0.40 13.79 2.67
N ARG A 319 0.01 14.03 1.41
CA ARG A 319 -0.09 13.06 0.31
C ARG A 319 0.48 11.70 0.70
N ASP A 320 1.76 11.69 1.10
CA ASP A 320 2.47 10.44 1.41
C ASP A 320 2.01 9.83 2.75
N LEU A 321 1.56 10.67 3.69
CA LEU A 321 0.97 10.21 4.96
C LEU A 321 -0.35 9.48 4.72
N LEU A 322 -1.19 9.97 3.81
CA LEU A 322 -2.44 9.28 3.46
C LEU A 322 -2.16 7.94 2.76
N LEU A 323 -1.05 7.84 2.02
CA LEU A 323 -0.59 6.59 1.41
C LEU A 323 -0.27 5.51 2.46
N HIS A 324 0.24 5.91 3.63
CA HIS A 324 0.45 5.01 4.76
C HIS A 324 -0.85 4.46 5.33
N ILE A 325 -1.87 5.32 5.45
CA ILE A 325 -3.21 4.93 5.88
C ILE A 325 -3.82 3.97 4.86
N GLU A 326 -3.76 4.31 3.57
CA GLU A 326 -4.27 3.45 2.50
C GLU A 326 -3.59 2.08 2.50
N ALA A 327 -2.28 2.02 2.77
CA ALA A 327 -1.57 0.74 2.90
C ALA A 327 -2.05 -0.11 4.09
N ILE A 328 -2.50 0.51 5.19
CA ILE A 328 -3.17 -0.20 6.29
C ILE A 328 -4.52 -0.74 5.80
N ILE A 329 -5.33 0.08 5.12
CA ILE A 329 -6.64 -0.36 4.61
C ILE A 329 -6.46 -1.52 3.62
N GLU A 330 -5.60 -1.36 2.63
CA GLU A 330 -5.25 -2.37 1.61
C GLU A 330 -4.57 -3.62 2.18
N SER A 331 -4.20 -3.64 3.46
CA SER A 331 -3.75 -4.84 4.16
C SER A 331 -4.88 -5.77 4.60
N PHE A 332 -6.13 -5.37 4.35
CA PHE A 332 -7.32 -6.15 4.65
C PHE A 332 -7.22 -7.59 4.12
N GLU A 333 -7.51 -8.55 4.99
CA GLU A 333 -7.59 -9.96 4.65
C GLU A 333 -8.67 -10.61 5.51
N TYR A 334 -9.59 -11.35 4.90
CA TYR A 334 -10.52 -12.17 5.69
C TYR A 334 -9.74 -13.28 6.39
N LYS A 335 -10.11 -13.58 7.64
CA LYS A 335 -9.62 -14.78 8.29
C LYS A 335 -10.19 -15.99 7.55
N SER A 336 -9.33 -16.86 7.00
CA SER A 336 -9.81 -18.11 6.41
C SER A 336 -10.55 -18.94 7.46
N ILE A 337 -11.59 -19.66 7.05
CA ILE A 337 -12.44 -20.48 7.94
C ILE A 337 -11.61 -21.58 8.64
N GLU A 338 -10.43 -21.92 8.14
CA GLU A 338 -9.57 -22.99 8.65
C GLU A 338 -8.96 -22.68 10.03
N GLU A 339 -8.70 -21.42 10.36
CA GLU A 339 -8.18 -21.04 11.68
C GLU A 339 -9.24 -21.06 12.81
N LYS A 340 -10.51 -21.33 12.50
CA LYS A 340 -11.55 -21.55 13.52
C LYS A 340 -11.53 -22.97 14.11
N LYS A 341 -10.89 -23.95 13.46
CA LYS A 341 -10.83 -25.34 13.96
C LYS A 341 -9.66 -25.64 14.90
N GLN A 342 -8.57 -24.87 14.84
CA GLN A 342 -7.44 -25.08 15.76
C GLN A 342 -7.71 -24.53 17.17
N ASN A 343 -8.48 -23.45 17.31
CA ASN A 343 -8.80 -22.88 18.63
C ASN A 343 -9.96 -23.57 19.37
N THR A 344 -10.61 -24.57 18.77
CA THR A 344 -11.62 -25.42 19.44
C THR A 344 -11.08 -26.77 19.88
N ASN A 345 -9.88 -27.18 19.43
CA ASN A 345 -9.31 -28.48 19.77
C ASN A 345 -8.33 -28.45 20.95
N ASP A 346 -7.97 -27.26 21.46
CA ASP A 346 -7.06 -27.08 22.59
C ASP A 346 -7.76 -26.92 23.96
N THR A 347 -9.09 -27.09 24.04
CA THR A 347 -9.84 -27.03 25.31
C THR A 347 -10.49 -28.34 25.75
N ASP A 348 -10.37 -29.43 24.99
CA ASP A 348 -10.97 -30.73 25.33
C ASP A 348 -9.90 -31.81 25.58
N PHE A 349 -9.02 -31.58 26.56
CA PHE A 349 -8.32 -32.66 27.27
C PHE A 349 -8.09 -32.24 28.73
N VAL A 350 -9.14 -32.37 29.54
CA VAL A 350 -8.99 -32.53 30.99
C VAL A 350 -9.03 -34.04 31.25
N ASP A 351 -7.85 -34.59 31.51
CA ASP A 351 -7.65 -35.97 31.94
C ASP A 351 -8.39 -36.24 33.26
N ASN A 352 -9.15 -37.34 33.26
CA ASN A 352 -9.56 -38.05 34.46
C ASN A 352 -8.34 -38.77 35.04
N HIS A 353 -7.98 -38.44 36.29
CA HIS A 353 -7.52 -39.42 37.28
C HIS A 353 -7.76 -38.92 38.70
#